data_AF-A0A960E0T6-F1
#
_entry.id   AF-A0A960E0T6-F1
#
_cell.length_a   1.000
_cell.length_b   1.000
_cell.length_c   1.000
_cell.angle_alpha   90.00
_cell.angle_beta   90.00
_cell.angle_gamma   90.00
#
_symmetry.space_group_name_H-M   'P 1'
#
loop_
_entity.id
_entity.type
_entity.pdbx_description
1 polymer ?
#
loop_
_entity_poly.entity_id
_entity_poly.type
_entity_poly.pdbx_seq_one_letter_code
_entity_poly.pdbx_strand_id
1 'polypeptide(L)'
;MALIALFVLGGIALVGGAVLLAVRSKSAYEQANQLVPGRPSAAPASWAGSHDPAARLHRRLRDALAALRANQAFDDDGSLLDLRVELEHQAEVIDERLVAADSLAPGVRERPLEDLAGDVALLEQAVADLVTLSASAGRPALEEVVARVTERVRLVGEAHRALDDQQLQVGRTEGAAPMPEV
;
A
#
# COMPACT_ATOMS: atom_id res chain seq x y z
N MET A 1 -25.86 -34.37 38.25
CA MET A 1 -26.45 -33.20 37.54
C MET A 1 -25.61 -31.93 37.71
N ALA A 2 -25.32 -31.46 38.94
CA ALA A 2 -24.57 -30.21 39.17
C ALA A 2 -23.15 -30.18 38.56
N LEU A 3 -22.40 -31.28 38.61
CA LEU A 3 -21.04 -31.37 38.03
C LEU A 3 -21.02 -31.29 36.50
N ILE A 4 -22.03 -31.85 35.82
CA ILE A 4 -22.15 -31.82 34.36
C ILE A 4 -22.51 -30.41 33.89
N ALA A 5 -23.40 -29.73 34.60
CA ALA A 5 -23.77 -28.34 34.31
C ALA A 5 -22.56 -27.39 34.44
N LEU A 6 -21.69 -27.59 35.45
CA LEU A 6 -20.49 -26.76 35.65
C LEU A 6 -19.46 -26.94 34.52
N PHE A 7 -19.27 -28.19 34.04
CA PHE A 7 -18.37 -28.50 32.92
C PHE A 7 -18.86 -27.92 31.59
N VAL A 8 -20.17 -27.98 31.34
CA VAL A 8 -20.78 -27.42 30.12
C VAL A 8 -20.70 -25.88 30.14
N LEU A 9 -21.00 -25.25 31.28
CA LEU A 9 -20.91 -23.78 31.41
C LEU A 9 -19.47 -23.27 31.29
N GLY A 10 -18.50 -23.98 31.90
CA GLY A 10 -17.08 -23.67 31.81
C GLY A 10 -16.52 -23.86 30.39
N GLY A 11 -16.95 -24.92 29.69
CA GLY A 11 -16.58 -25.17 28.29
C GLY A 11 -17.12 -24.10 27.33
N ILE A 12 -18.39 -23.69 27.49
CA ILE A 12 -18.99 -22.61 26.68
C ILE A 12 -18.30 -21.27 26.93
N ALA A 13 -17.93 -20.96 28.18
CA ALA A 13 -17.21 -19.73 28.52
C ALA A 13 -15.77 -19.70 27.98
N LEU A 14 -15.06 -20.83 28.00
CA LEU A 14 -13.71 -20.96 27.42
C LEU A 14 -13.74 -20.86 25.89
N VAL A 15 -14.68 -21.53 25.23
CA VAL A 15 -14.83 -21.46 23.77
C VAL A 15 -15.32 -20.07 23.35
N GLY A 16 -16.29 -19.49 24.06
CA GLY A 16 -16.77 -18.13 23.81
C GLY A 16 -15.69 -17.07 24.02
N GLY A 17 -14.88 -17.20 25.07
CA GLY A 17 -13.74 -16.32 25.34
C GLY A 17 -12.64 -16.43 24.27
N ALA A 18 -12.30 -17.65 23.84
CA ALA A 18 -11.31 -17.88 22.79
C ALA A 18 -11.76 -17.35 21.41
N VAL A 19 -13.04 -17.49 21.06
CA VAL A 19 -13.62 -16.92 19.85
C VAL A 19 -13.61 -15.39 19.91
N LEU A 20 -13.97 -14.79 21.05
CA LEU A 20 -13.93 -13.33 21.22
C LEU A 20 -12.50 -12.78 21.08
N LEU A 21 -11.52 -13.47 21.65
CA LEU A 21 -10.09 -13.14 21.53
C LEU A 21 -9.60 -13.27 20.08
N ALA A 22 -9.98 -14.33 19.37
CA ALA A 22 -9.59 -14.57 17.99
C ALA A 22 -10.23 -13.57 16.99
N VAL A 23 -11.50 -13.18 17.22
CA VAL A 23 -12.18 -12.17 16.39
C VAL A 23 -11.59 -10.79 16.63
N ARG A 24 -11.32 -10.44 17.89
CA ARG A 24 -10.74 -9.15 18.26
C ARG A 24 -9.27 -9.04 17.81
N SER A 25 -8.52 -10.14 17.85
CA SER A 25 -7.18 -10.19 17.28
C SER A 25 -7.25 -10.01 15.75
N LYS A 26 -8.14 -10.74 15.06
CA LYS A 26 -8.33 -10.61 13.61
C LYS A 26 -8.67 -9.18 13.18
N SER A 27 -9.62 -8.53 13.86
CA SER A 27 -9.98 -7.14 13.54
C SER A 27 -8.85 -6.14 13.81
N ALA A 28 -8.02 -6.41 14.82
CA ALA A 28 -6.85 -5.57 15.12
C ALA A 28 -5.76 -5.75 14.05
N TYR A 29 -5.57 -6.97 13.54
CA TYR A 29 -4.65 -7.24 12.44
C TYR A 29 -5.14 -6.64 11.11
N GLU A 30 -6.43 -6.73 10.81
CA GLU A 30 -7.02 -6.10 9.63
C GLU A 30 -6.88 -4.58 9.67
N GLN A 31 -7.15 -3.95 10.82
CA GLN A 31 -6.91 -2.51 11.02
C GLN A 31 -5.42 -2.15 10.93
N ALA A 32 -4.57 -2.99 11.51
CA ALA A 32 -3.12 -2.84 11.43
C ALA A 32 -2.53 -3.19 10.07
N ASN A 33 -3.33 -3.60 9.07
CA ASN A 33 -2.90 -3.75 7.68
C ASN A 33 -3.41 -2.61 6.80
N GLN A 34 -4.24 -1.68 7.32
CA GLN A 34 -4.79 -0.60 6.50
C GLN A 34 -3.71 0.43 6.14
N LEU A 35 -3.65 0.79 4.86
CA LEU A 35 -2.89 1.94 4.36
C LEU A 35 -3.61 3.25 4.64
N VAL A 36 -4.91 3.29 4.34
CA VAL A 36 -5.79 4.42 4.60
C VAL A 36 -6.79 4.01 5.69
N PRO A 37 -6.84 4.70 6.85
CA PRO A 37 -7.77 4.38 7.93
C PRO A 37 -9.21 4.29 7.43
N GLY A 38 -9.88 3.19 7.73
CA GLY A 38 -11.26 2.93 7.31
C GLY A 38 -11.41 2.36 5.91
N ARG A 39 -10.33 2.25 5.12
CA ARG A 39 -10.34 1.48 3.87
C ARG A 39 -9.72 0.09 4.07
N PRO A 40 -10.37 -0.98 3.58
CA PRO A 40 -9.78 -2.30 3.60
C PRO A 40 -8.52 -2.30 2.72
N SER A 41 -7.41 -2.87 3.22
CA SER A 41 -6.21 -3.07 2.42
C SER A 41 -6.30 -4.39 1.65
N ALA A 42 -5.70 -4.43 0.47
CA ALA A 42 -5.51 -5.64 -0.32
C ALA A 42 -4.44 -6.57 0.29
N ALA A 43 -3.60 -6.06 1.21
CA ALA A 43 -2.53 -6.80 1.86
C ALA A 43 -3.06 -8.01 2.66
N PRO A 44 -2.52 -9.22 2.43
CA PRO A 44 -2.95 -10.40 3.16
C PRO A 44 -2.61 -10.28 4.65
N ALA A 45 -3.48 -10.86 5.49
CA ALA A 45 -3.32 -10.84 6.94
C ALA A 45 -1.99 -11.49 7.40
N SER A 46 -1.40 -12.38 6.60
CA SER A 46 -0.09 -13.00 6.86
C SER A 46 1.05 -12.00 6.90
N TRP A 47 0.91 -10.82 6.30
CA TRP A 47 1.94 -9.78 6.34
C TRP A 47 2.07 -9.11 7.71
N ALA A 48 1.04 -9.21 8.56
CA ALA A 48 1.06 -8.66 9.91
C ALA A 48 2.15 -9.36 10.76
N GLY A 49 3.29 -8.70 10.91
CA GLY A 49 4.47 -9.23 11.62
C GLY A 49 5.39 -10.12 10.78
N SER A 50 5.12 -10.32 9.48
CA SER A 50 6.04 -11.04 8.59
C SER A 50 7.29 -10.22 8.27
N HIS A 51 8.40 -10.93 8.05
CA HIS A 51 9.67 -10.37 7.58
C HIS A 51 9.84 -10.48 6.06
N ASP A 52 8.83 -10.99 5.36
CA ASP A 52 8.84 -11.09 3.90
C ASP A 52 9.09 -9.72 3.25
N PRO A 53 9.79 -9.66 2.10
CA PRO A 53 10.10 -8.40 1.44
C PRO A 53 8.85 -7.56 1.14
N ALA A 54 7.77 -8.18 0.63
CA ALA A 54 6.51 -7.50 0.36
C ALA A 54 5.88 -6.90 1.62
N ALA A 55 5.85 -7.67 2.72
CA ALA A 55 5.35 -7.20 4.02
C ALA A 55 6.15 -6.01 4.56
N ARG A 56 7.47 -5.97 4.33
CA ARG A 56 8.32 -4.83 4.70
C ARG A 56 8.00 -3.58 3.87
N LEU A 57 7.81 -3.73 2.56
CA LEU A 57 7.46 -2.62 1.66
C LEU A 57 6.08 -2.05 1.97
N HIS A 58 5.11 -2.91 2.29
CA HIS A 58 3.79 -2.48 2.75
C HIS A 58 3.86 -1.64 4.05
N ARG A 59 4.65 -2.08 5.04
CA ARG A 59 4.84 -1.30 6.28
C ARG A 59 5.48 0.07 6.01
N ARG A 60 6.46 0.13 5.13
CA ARG A 60 7.10 1.37 4.68
C ARG A 60 6.09 2.36 4.08
N LEU A 61 5.20 1.89 3.19
CA LEU A 61 4.10 2.70 2.66
C LEU A 61 3.18 3.22 3.77
N ARG A 62 2.81 2.34 4.71
CA ARG A 62 1.97 2.73 5.87
C ARG A 62 2.61 3.80 6.72
N ASP A 63 3.91 3.68 7.00
CA ASP A 63 4.66 4.64 7.81
C ASP A 63 4.77 5.99 7.09
N ALA A 64 5.00 6.00 5.78
CA ALA A 64 5.02 7.23 4.97
C ALA A 64 3.66 7.94 4.99
N LEU A 65 2.57 7.23 4.73
CA LEU A 65 1.23 7.81 4.79
C LEU A 65 0.83 8.24 6.21
N ALA A 66 1.27 7.53 7.24
CA ALA A 66 1.06 7.95 8.62
C ALA A 66 1.78 9.28 8.92
N ALA A 67 3.02 9.45 8.45
CA ALA A 67 3.76 10.70 8.57
C ALA A 67 3.08 11.85 7.82
N LEU A 68 2.62 11.59 6.59
CA LEU A 68 1.83 12.53 5.81
C LEU A 68 0.58 12.97 6.58
N ARG A 69 -0.12 12.02 7.20
CA ARG A 69 -1.35 12.30 7.92
C ARG A 69 -1.17 13.00 9.26
N ALA A 70 -0.02 12.83 9.91
CA ALA A 70 0.28 13.49 11.18
C ALA A 70 0.53 15.00 11.03
N ASN A 71 0.73 15.47 9.80
CA ASN A 71 0.98 16.87 9.53
C ASN A 71 -0.35 17.65 9.45
N GLN A 72 -0.51 18.62 10.35
CA GLN A 72 -1.73 19.42 10.49
C GLN A 72 -1.92 20.44 9.36
N ALA A 73 -0.85 20.77 8.60
CA ALA A 73 -0.95 21.71 7.49
C ALA A 73 -1.93 21.26 6.40
N PHE A 74 -2.20 19.95 6.32
CA PHE A 74 -3.12 19.34 5.36
C PHE A 74 -4.60 19.50 5.73
N ASP A 75 -4.93 19.88 6.97
CA ASP A 75 -6.31 19.96 7.44
C ASP A 75 -6.93 21.36 7.17
N ASP A 76 -6.08 22.39 7.02
CA ASP A 76 -6.51 23.79 6.81
C ASP A 76 -6.39 24.27 5.35
N ASP A 77 -5.76 23.47 4.47
CA ASP A 77 -5.54 23.79 3.06
C ASP A 77 -6.07 22.70 2.11
N GLY A 78 -7.12 23.04 1.34
CA GLY A 78 -7.76 22.11 0.42
C GLY A 78 -6.83 21.60 -0.70
N SER A 79 -5.85 22.39 -1.13
CA SER A 79 -4.91 21.96 -2.18
C SER A 79 -3.93 20.90 -1.67
N LEU A 80 -3.51 21.03 -0.41
CA LEU A 80 -2.68 20.04 0.27
C LEU A 80 -3.49 18.76 0.53
N LEU A 81 -4.78 18.90 0.85
CA LEU A 81 -5.69 17.76 1.00
C LEU A 81 -5.82 16.97 -0.31
N ASP A 82 -6.00 17.63 -1.45
CA ASP A 82 -6.07 16.96 -2.76
C ASP A 82 -4.78 16.18 -3.08
N LEU A 83 -3.62 16.78 -2.79
CA LEU A 83 -2.34 16.09 -2.91
C LEU A 83 -2.21 14.87 -1.99
N ARG A 84 -2.69 14.99 -0.75
CA ARG A 84 -2.68 13.90 0.21
C ARG A 84 -3.51 12.73 -0.31
N VAL A 85 -4.70 13.01 -0.83
CA VAL A 85 -5.59 12.01 -1.45
C VAL A 85 -4.92 11.35 -2.65
N GLU A 86 -4.24 12.12 -3.50
CA GLU A 86 -3.52 11.56 -4.65
C GLU A 86 -2.37 10.63 -4.20
N LEU A 87 -1.57 11.04 -3.21
CA LEU A 87 -0.50 10.19 -2.65
C LEU A 87 -1.05 8.92 -1.99
N GLU A 88 -2.18 9.00 -1.29
CA GLU A 88 -2.87 7.84 -0.73
C GLU A 88 -3.35 6.90 -1.84
N HIS A 89 -3.91 7.43 -2.93
CA HIS A 89 -4.32 6.63 -4.08
C HIS A 89 -3.14 5.94 -4.78
N GLN A 90 -2.03 6.66 -5.01
CA GLN A 90 -0.83 6.05 -5.59
C GLN A 90 -0.25 4.95 -4.68
N ALA A 91 -0.29 5.14 -3.37
CA ALA A 91 0.12 4.10 -2.41
C ALA A 91 -0.76 2.85 -2.48
N GLU A 92 -2.09 3.00 -2.65
CA GLU A 92 -3.01 1.88 -2.87
C GLU A 92 -2.64 1.10 -4.15
N VAL A 93 -2.35 1.79 -5.25
CA VAL A 93 -1.91 1.15 -6.51
C VAL A 93 -0.61 0.37 -6.34
N ILE A 94 0.38 0.94 -5.61
CA ILE A 94 1.64 0.24 -5.32
C ILE A 94 1.37 -1.00 -4.44
N ASP A 95 0.47 -0.91 -3.45
CA ASP A 95 0.11 -2.03 -2.56
C ASP A 95 -0.55 -3.18 -3.33
N GLU A 96 -1.46 -2.88 -4.24
CA GLU A 96 -2.09 -3.89 -5.11
C GLU A 96 -1.05 -4.61 -5.96
N ARG A 97 -0.06 -3.89 -6.50
CA ARG A 97 1.06 -4.47 -7.25
C ARG A 97 1.97 -5.32 -6.36
N LEU A 98 2.20 -4.91 -5.10
CA LEU A 98 2.95 -5.72 -4.12
C LEU A 98 2.23 -7.04 -3.83
N VAL A 99 0.90 -7.01 -3.65
CA VAL A 99 0.10 -8.22 -3.44
C VAL A 99 0.17 -9.13 -4.67
N ALA A 100 0.07 -8.57 -5.87
CA ALA A 100 0.22 -9.32 -7.11
C ALA A 100 1.62 -9.95 -7.21
N ALA A 101 2.69 -9.21 -6.90
CA ALA A 101 4.06 -9.72 -6.93
C ALA A 101 4.31 -10.81 -5.89
N ASP A 102 3.73 -10.70 -4.69
CA ASP A 102 3.87 -11.71 -3.62
C ASP A 102 3.19 -13.05 -3.98
N SER A 103 2.17 -13.00 -4.85
CA SER A 103 1.50 -14.21 -5.37
C SER A 103 2.33 -15.02 -6.37
N LEU A 104 3.44 -14.45 -6.87
CA LEU A 104 4.34 -15.11 -7.81
C LEU A 104 5.26 -16.13 -7.13
N ALA A 105 5.77 -17.08 -7.92
CA ALA A 105 6.68 -18.10 -7.44
C ALA A 105 8.00 -17.52 -6.87
N PRO A 106 8.64 -18.16 -5.87
CA PRO A 106 9.80 -17.61 -5.15
C PRO A 106 11.08 -17.28 -5.93
N GLY A 107 11.17 -17.52 -7.24
CA GLY A 107 12.30 -17.09 -8.10
C GLY A 107 11.89 -16.19 -9.27
N VAL A 108 10.61 -15.79 -9.34
CA VAL A 108 10.08 -14.86 -10.35
C VAL A 108 9.74 -13.52 -9.72
N ARG A 109 9.38 -13.52 -8.43
CA ARG A 109 8.97 -12.32 -7.70
C ARG A 109 10.10 -11.35 -7.36
N GLU A 110 11.37 -11.75 -7.43
CA GLU A 110 12.49 -10.93 -6.95
C GLU A 110 12.62 -9.63 -7.74
N ARG A 111 12.57 -9.70 -9.07
CA ARG A 111 12.70 -8.52 -9.92
C ARG A 111 11.52 -7.56 -9.78
N PRO A 112 10.24 -8.01 -9.87
CA PRO A 112 9.09 -7.15 -9.58
C PRO A 112 9.14 -6.50 -8.19
N LEU A 113 9.59 -7.21 -7.16
CA LEU A 113 9.71 -6.66 -5.81
C LEU A 113 10.84 -5.62 -5.69
N GLU A 114 11.92 -5.76 -6.46
CA GLU A 114 12.99 -4.76 -6.55
C GLU A 114 12.49 -3.47 -7.23
N ASP A 115 11.78 -3.60 -8.36
CA ASP A 115 11.22 -2.45 -9.06
C ASP A 115 10.18 -1.73 -8.16
N LEU A 116 9.29 -2.48 -7.50
CA LEU A 116 8.34 -1.92 -6.52
C LEU A 116 9.02 -1.30 -5.30
N ALA A 117 10.18 -1.78 -4.88
CA ALA A 117 10.95 -1.14 -3.82
C ALA A 117 11.43 0.27 -4.24
N GLY A 118 11.72 0.46 -5.54
CA GLY A 118 11.99 1.75 -6.15
C GLY A 118 10.77 2.68 -6.10
N ASP A 119 9.60 2.19 -6.51
CA ASP A 119 8.34 2.95 -6.48
C ASP A 119 8.00 3.42 -5.06
N VAL A 120 8.14 2.53 -4.06
CA VAL A 120 7.93 2.87 -2.64
C VAL A 120 8.91 3.97 -2.20
N ALA A 121 10.18 3.90 -2.60
CA ALA A 121 11.17 4.92 -2.24
C ALA A 121 10.85 6.29 -2.88
N LEU A 122 10.33 6.31 -4.11
CA LEU A 122 9.89 7.54 -4.76
C LEU A 122 8.69 8.17 -4.04
N LEU A 123 7.71 7.36 -3.61
CA LEU A 123 6.57 7.84 -2.83
C LEU A 123 7.02 8.39 -1.47
N GLU A 124 7.89 7.68 -0.76
CA GLU A 124 8.46 8.12 0.51
C GLU A 124 9.16 9.48 0.38
N GLN A 125 9.95 9.66 -0.69
CA GLN A 125 10.60 10.93 -0.97
C GLN A 125 9.58 12.04 -1.25
N ALA A 126 8.54 11.78 -2.05
CA ALA A 126 7.49 12.75 -2.33
C ALA A 126 6.76 13.20 -1.04
N VAL A 127 6.48 12.25 -0.14
CA VAL A 127 5.91 12.55 1.18
C VAL A 127 6.87 13.40 2.01
N ALA A 128 8.15 13.04 2.08
CA ALA A 128 9.14 13.76 2.87
C ALA A 128 9.34 15.21 2.37
N ASP A 129 9.38 15.41 1.05
CA ASP A 129 9.46 16.72 0.42
C ASP A 129 8.24 17.56 0.80
N LEU A 130 7.03 17.00 0.64
CA LEU A 130 5.78 17.71 0.90
C LEU A 130 5.62 18.08 2.39
N VAL A 131 6.02 17.20 3.31
CA VAL A 131 6.04 17.48 4.75
C VAL A 131 7.04 18.60 5.08
N THR A 132 8.22 18.59 4.47
CA THR A 132 9.25 19.62 4.69
C THR A 132 8.81 20.99 4.16
N LEU A 133 8.17 21.01 3.00
CA LEU A 133 7.68 22.22 2.35
C LEU A 133 6.50 22.85 3.11
N SER A 134 5.55 22.03 3.56
CA SER A 134 4.41 22.51 4.36
C SER A 134 4.83 23.06 5.73
N ALA A 135 5.93 22.59 6.30
CA ALA A 135 6.47 23.11 7.56
C ALA A 135 7.25 24.43 7.40
N SER A 136 7.78 24.74 6.22
CA SER A 136 8.75 25.83 6.01
C SER A 136 8.26 26.99 5.14
N ALA A 137 7.19 26.82 4.37
CA ALA A 137 6.71 27.81 3.41
C ALA A 137 5.41 28.50 3.85
N GLY A 138 5.25 29.78 3.48
CA GLY A 138 3.95 30.45 3.49
C GLY A 138 3.05 29.93 2.36
N ARG A 139 1.73 30.05 2.53
CA ARG A 139 0.68 29.53 1.63
C ARG A 139 0.95 29.67 0.10
N PRO A 140 1.41 30.81 -0.44
CA PRO A 140 1.64 30.95 -1.89
C PRO A 140 2.87 30.17 -2.40
N ALA A 141 3.90 30.00 -1.58
CA ALA A 141 5.07 29.22 -1.94
C ALA A 141 4.77 27.70 -1.91
N LEU A 142 3.82 27.29 -1.07
CA LEU A 142 3.26 25.94 -1.09
C LEU A 142 2.53 25.65 -2.39
N GLU A 143 1.62 26.53 -2.83
CA GLU A 143 0.84 26.34 -4.07
C GLU A 143 1.73 26.11 -5.31
N GLU A 144 2.80 26.90 -5.49
CA GLU A 144 3.71 26.74 -6.63
C GLU A 144 4.48 25.40 -6.59
N VAL A 145 4.91 24.99 -5.40
CA VAL A 145 5.67 23.76 -5.23
C VAL A 145 4.76 22.53 -5.35
N VAL A 146 3.54 22.60 -4.82
CA VAL A 146 2.49 21.60 -5.01
C VAL A 146 2.26 21.37 -6.50
N ALA A 147 2.02 22.43 -7.27
CA ALA A 147 1.82 22.32 -8.72
C ALA A 147 3.01 21.62 -9.42
N ARG A 148 4.24 21.91 -8.96
CA ARG A 148 5.46 21.29 -9.48
C ARG A 148 5.60 19.81 -9.11
N VAL A 149 5.25 19.43 -7.88
CA VAL A 149 5.28 18.03 -7.41
C VAL A 149 4.21 17.22 -8.13
N THR A 150 2.98 17.74 -8.24
CA THR A 150 1.90 17.09 -9.00
C THR A 150 2.33 16.83 -10.44
N GLU A 151 2.92 17.83 -11.11
CA GLU A 151 3.41 17.66 -12.47
C GLU A 151 4.52 16.61 -12.56
N ARG A 152 5.46 16.60 -11.60
CA ARG A 152 6.54 15.61 -11.57
C ARG A 152 6.01 14.19 -11.34
N VAL A 153 5.06 14.00 -10.42
CA VAL A 153 4.42 12.71 -10.16
C VAL A 153 3.61 12.25 -11.38
N ARG A 154 2.87 13.14 -12.02
CA ARG A 154 2.14 12.86 -13.27
C ARG A 154 3.08 12.37 -14.37
N LEU A 155 4.19 13.08 -14.58
CA LEU A 155 5.20 12.73 -15.58
C LEU A 155 5.86 11.38 -15.27
N VAL A 156 6.15 11.08 -14.01
CA VAL A 156 6.69 9.79 -13.60
C VAL A 156 5.67 8.68 -13.82
N GLY A 157 4.39 8.89 -13.49
CA GLY A 157 3.32 7.93 -13.76
C GLY A 157 3.09 7.68 -15.26
N GLU A 158 3.25 8.72 -16.09
CA GLU A 158 3.20 8.61 -17.56
C GLU A 158 4.38 7.82 -18.11
N ALA A 159 5.59 8.05 -17.59
CA ALA A 159 6.77 7.30 -18.00
C ALA A 159 6.61 5.80 -17.70
N HIS A 160 6.08 5.43 -16.53
CA HIS A 160 5.84 4.03 -16.18
C HIS A 160 4.76 3.40 -17.07
N ARG A 161 3.63 4.10 -17.32
CA ARG A 161 2.59 3.59 -18.23
C ARG A 161 3.09 3.40 -19.66
N ALA A 162 3.92 4.31 -20.16
CA ALA A 162 4.53 4.17 -21.49
C ALA A 162 5.47 2.96 -21.58
N LEU A 163 6.20 2.65 -20.51
CA LEU A 163 7.05 1.46 -20.43
C LEU A 163 6.22 0.17 -20.37
N ASP A 164 5.13 0.16 -19.59
CA ASP A 164 4.18 -0.98 -19.53
C ASP A 164 3.57 -1.26 -20.92
N ASP A 165 3.11 -0.21 -21.62
CA ASP A 165 2.57 -0.31 -22.98
C ASP A 165 3.59 -0.84 -23.99
N GLN A 166 4.85 -0.40 -23.88
CA GLN A 166 5.95 -0.87 -24.74
C GLN A 166 6.24 -2.35 -24.48
N GLN A 167 6.25 -2.79 -23.22
CA GLN A 167 6.46 -4.18 -22.85
C GLN A 167 5.33 -5.08 -23.36
N LEU A 168 4.07 -4.61 -23.29
CA LEU A 168 2.92 -5.29 -23.90
C LEU A 168 3.01 -5.37 -25.43
N GLN A 169 3.57 -4.35 -26.09
CA GLN A 169 3.75 -4.32 -27.54
C GLN A 169 4.86 -5.29 -28.00
N VAL A 170 5.97 -5.38 -27.27
CA VAL A 170 7.07 -6.33 -27.54
C VAL A 170 6.57 -7.78 -27.41
N GLY A 171 5.82 -8.10 -26.35
CA GLY A 171 5.24 -9.44 -26.18
C GLY A 171 4.24 -9.82 -27.28
N ARG A 172 3.50 -8.84 -27.82
CA ARG A 172 2.59 -9.05 -28.97
C ARG A 172 3.35 -9.34 -30.27
N THR A 173 4.52 -8.74 -30.48
CA THR A 173 5.35 -8.97 -31.67
C THR A 173 6.06 -10.34 -31.65
N GLU A 174 6.41 -10.86 -30.48
CA GLU A 174 7.03 -12.18 -30.35
C GLU A 174 6.02 -13.34 -30.47
N GLY A 175 4.76 -13.12 -30.07
CA GLY A 175 3.67 -14.10 -30.25
C GLY A 175 3.15 -14.22 -31.69
N ALA A 176 3.58 -13.33 -32.59
CA ALA A 176 3.16 -13.30 -34.00
C ALA A 176 4.20 -13.91 -34.95
N ALA A 177 5.09 -14.79 -34.46
CA ALA A 177 5.98 -15.56 -35.33
C ALA A 177 5.13 -16.48 -36.25
N PRO A 178 5.25 -16.36 -37.59
CA PRO A 178 4.50 -17.20 -38.50
C PRO A 178 4.91 -18.67 -38.29
N MET A 179 3.93 -19.54 -38.04
CA MET A 179 4.10 -20.99 -38.11
C MET A 179 4.77 -21.34 -39.44
N PRO A 180 5.86 -22.12 -39.45
CA PRO A 180 6.45 -22.57 -40.71
C PRO A 180 5.42 -23.44 -41.44
N GLU A 181 4.96 -22.98 -42.60
CA GLU A 181 4.17 -23.83 -43.50
C GLU A 181 5.01 -25.05 -43.90
N VAL A 182 4.45 -26.24 -43.66
CA VAL A 182 5.02 -27.55 -44.01
C VAL A 182 4.49 -27.98 -45.36
#